data_AF-A0A225BE74-F1
#
_entry.id   AF-A0A225BE74-F1
#
_cell.length_a   1.000
_cell.length_b   1.000
_cell.length_c   1.000
_cell.angle_alpha   90.00
_cell.angle_beta   90.00
_cell.angle_gamma   90.00
#
_symmetry.space_group_name_H-M   'P 1'
#
loop_
_entity.id
_entity.type
_entity.pdbx_description
1 polymer ?
#
loop_
_entity_poly.entity_id
_entity_poly.type
_entity_poly.pdbx_seq_one_letter_code
_entity_poly.pdbx_strand_id
1 'polypeptide(L)'
;MVGRRLFPQYNVEPVPSDLIPSLSRSEPQVLWLGCSDSGYEETTILDLIPEEMIVVRNCGNMALTNDLGWSSAVHHAVNNLQVNHIIVCGHHGCQLVKPDPVAPISEYPWQRKLSSLQVLHQHQLEFQDTQNRNRYMVQANVVEQMHLYISPFSSSGPGKDILNLKEPTKVWHDLGPSWHKTFPHVFDYQYAHKSSRALGQKVLDHLLAQGIKAEGVERDLDHGVWVPFKLMFPEGEDDLDVPILQISTYAGNDLDAHIKLGQALSSLYSGALPPPTKLYTNHRLTKISEGRILLIGSGMLCHNLRATREATTDTSIAKAIEAAATKALKAPTAEERNVQFLALQKRADWIDAHPTEEHVLPLYMTLGAGQDLEGYKVWNDDKCIIGQSYYSFRLGAIA
;
A
#
# COMPACT_ATOMS: atom_id res chain seq x y z
N MET A 1 -3.19 -21.60 30.37
CA MET A 1 -3.52 -22.35 29.15
C MET A 1 -2.76 -21.68 28.02
N VAL A 2 -1.86 -22.37 27.30
CA VAL A 2 -0.98 -21.71 26.31
C VAL A 2 -1.81 -21.25 25.11
N GLY A 3 -1.73 -19.96 24.76
CA GLY A 3 -2.58 -19.36 23.74
C GLY A 3 -2.37 -19.97 22.35
N ARG A 4 -3.45 -20.44 21.72
CA ARG A 4 -3.46 -20.72 20.28
C ARG A 4 -3.28 -19.40 19.54
N ARG A 5 -2.23 -19.29 18.72
CA ARG A 5 -2.11 -18.19 17.75
C ARG A 5 -3.24 -18.28 16.74
N LEU A 6 -4.21 -17.36 16.83
CA LEU A 6 -5.31 -17.22 15.88
C LEU A 6 -4.83 -16.65 14.55
N PHE A 7 -3.79 -15.81 14.59
CA PHE A 7 -3.06 -15.32 13.43
C PHE A 7 -1.56 -15.59 13.67
N PRO A 8 -0.80 -16.16 12.71
CA PRO A 8 0.58 -16.60 12.98
C PRO A 8 1.51 -15.50 13.50
N GLN A 9 1.27 -14.25 13.10
CA GLN A 9 2.04 -13.05 13.44
C GLN A 9 1.56 -12.30 14.70
N TYR A 10 0.37 -12.63 15.25
CA TYR A 10 -0.18 -11.92 16.41
C TYR A 10 -0.39 -12.85 17.62
N ASN A 11 0.10 -12.41 18.77
CA ASN A 11 -0.28 -12.99 20.05
C ASN A 11 -1.58 -12.33 20.54
N VAL A 12 -2.46 -13.13 21.15
CA VAL A 12 -3.60 -12.58 21.89
C VAL A 12 -3.19 -12.51 23.35
N GLU A 13 -3.04 -11.29 23.86
CA GLU A 13 -2.60 -10.99 25.22
C GLU A 13 -3.70 -10.19 25.94
N PRO A 14 -3.94 -10.43 27.24
CA PRO A 14 -4.87 -9.61 28.01
C PRO A 14 -4.27 -8.20 28.15
N VAL A 15 -5.01 -7.19 27.70
CA VAL A 15 -4.62 -5.78 27.84
C VAL A 15 -4.84 -5.35 29.30
N PRO A 16 -3.82 -4.85 30.02
CA PRO A 16 -4.00 -4.22 31.32
C PRO A 16 -4.87 -2.96 31.20
N SER A 17 -5.74 -2.71 32.19
CA SER A 17 -6.59 -1.51 32.20
C SER A 17 -5.79 -0.21 32.31
N ASP A 18 -4.59 -0.28 32.88
CA ASP A 18 -3.64 0.83 33.05
C ASP A 18 -2.62 0.97 31.91
N LEU A 19 -2.78 0.22 30.79
CA LEU A 19 -1.86 0.29 29.64
C LEU A 19 -1.81 1.70 29.02
N ILE A 20 -2.92 2.44 29.07
CA ILE A 20 -3.03 3.83 28.64
C ILE A 20 -3.53 4.62 29.85
N PRO A 21 -2.65 5.21 30.68
CA PRO A 21 -3.07 5.95 31.85
C PRO A 21 -3.76 7.27 31.46
N SER A 22 -4.78 7.67 32.22
CA SER A 22 -5.34 9.02 32.09
C SER A 22 -4.28 10.08 32.44
N LEU A 23 -4.21 11.13 31.62
CA LEU A 23 -3.38 12.32 31.87
C LEU A 23 -4.12 13.32 32.79
N SER A 24 -5.43 13.12 33.00
CA SER A 24 -6.39 14.04 33.62
C SER A 24 -6.39 15.43 32.97
N ARG A 25 -6.35 15.47 31.62
CA ARG A 25 -6.27 16.71 30.83
C ARG A 25 -7.27 16.74 29.68
N SER A 26 -7.65 17.94 29.27
CA SER A 26 -8.49 18.17 28.08
C SER A 26 -7.69 18.06 26.77
N GLU A 27 -6.92 16.99 26.62
CA GLU A 27 -6.01 16.74 25.49
C GLU A 27 -6.24 15.30 24.97
N PRO A 28 -6.84 15.13 23.77
CA PRO A 28 -7.07 13.79 23.21
C PRO A 28 -5.77 13.02 22.98
N GLN A 29 -5.63 11.87 23.64
CA GLN A 29 -4.50 10.95 23.49
C GLN A 29 -4.88 9.61 22.82
N VAL A 30 -6.17 9.30 22.71
CA VAL A 30 -6.68 8.07 22.09
C VAL A 30 -7.67 8.37 20.96
N LEU A 31 -7.49 7.73 19.81
CA LEU A 31 -8.56 7.50 18.84
C LEU A 31 -9.15 6.11 19.05
N TRP A 32 -10.43 6.03 19.37
CA TRP A 32 -11.18 4.79 19.48
C TRP A 32 -12.07 4.55 18.28
N LEU A 33 -11.97 3.34 17.72
CA LEU A 33 -12.65 2.87 16.52
C LEU A 33 -13.49 1.65 16.89
N GLY A 34 -14.77 1.88 17.22
CA GLY A 34 -15.61 0.93 17.96
C GLY A 34 -16.91 0.51 17.27
N CYS A 35 -17.58 -0.48 17.86
CA CYS A 35 -18.86 -0.99 17.36
C CYS A 35 -20.03 -0.32 18.07
N SER A 36 -21.06 0.10 17.34
CA SER A 36 -22.31 0.64 17.91
C SER A 36 -23.15 -0.42 18.64
N ASP A 37 -22.98 -1.70 18.33
CA ASP A 37 -23.69 -2.86 18.94
C ASP A 37 -23.02 -3.37 20.23
N SER A 38 -21.97 -2.68 20.70
CA SER A 38 -21.11 -3.12 21.81
C SER A 38 -21.79 -3.18 23.19
N GLY A 39 -22.69 -2.25 23.48
CA GLY A 39 -23.35 -2.13 24.78
C GLY A 39 -22.46 -1.65 25.94
N TYR A 40 -21.23 -1.20 25.67
CA TYR A 40 -20.29 -0.67 26.66
C TYR A 40 -19.84 0.76 26.32
N GLU A 41 -19.14 1.43 27.25
CA GLU A 41 -18.55 2.77 27.09
C GLU A 41 -17.02 2.71 27.12
N GLU A 42 -16.36 3.43 26.21
CA GLU A 42 -14.91 3.43 26.01
C GLU A 42 -14.13 3.91 27.23
N THR A 43 -14.58 5.04 27.77
CA THR A 43 -14.04 5.72 28.95
C THR A 43 -14.06 4.81 30.17
N THR A 44 -15.13 4.03 30.33
CA THR A 44 -15.25 3.04 31.42
C THR A 44 -14.35 1.80 31.20
N ILE A 45 -14.07 1.41 29.95
CA ILE A 45 -13.17 0.28 29.66
C ILE A 45 -11.69 0.64 29.91
N LEU A 46 -11.29 1.87 29.60
CA LEU A 46 -9.90 2.33 29.69
C LEU A 46 -9.59 3.19 30.92
N ASP A 47 -10.58 3.46 31.78
CA ASP A 47 -10.48 4.41 32.91
C ASP A 47 -9.96 5.80 32.48
N LEU A 48 -10.50 6.30 31.36
CA LEU A 48 -10.16 7.60 30.75
C LEU A 48 -11.33 8.58 30.84
N ILE A 49 -11.02 9.88 30.91
CA ILE A 49 -12.04 10.93 30.82
C ILE A 49 -12.45 11.18 29.34
N PRO A 50 -13.69 11.64 29.06
CA PRO A 50 -14.16 11.86 27.69
C PRO A 50 -13.26 12.76 26.84
N GLU A 51 -12.63 13.77 27.45
CA GLU A 51 -11.79 14.75 26.78
C GLU A 51 -10.44 14.18 26.30
N GLU A 52 -10.04 12.99 26.77
CA GLU A 52 -8.82 12.29 26.35
C GLU A 52 -9.03 11.37 25.14
N MET A 53 -10.26 11.29 24.64
CA MET A 53 -10.66 10.34 23.60
C MET A 53 -11.41 11.02 22.44
N ILE A 54 -11.06 10.66 21.21
CA ILE A 54 -11.97 10.75 20.07
C ILE A 54 -12.58 9.39 19.82
N VAL A 55 -13.91 9.34 19.78
CA VAL A 55 -14.67 8.10 19.60
C VAL A 55 -15.37 8.12 18.25
N VAL A 56 -15.11 7.10 17.42
CA VAL A 56 -15.88 6.82 16.20
C VAL A 56 -16.53 5.45 16.36
N ARG A 57 -17.86 5.40 16.26
CA ARG A 57 -18.63 4.14 16.30
C ARG A 57 -19.40 3.92 15.03
N ASN A 58 -19.44 2.68 14.57
CA ASN A 58 -20.34 2.26 13.49
C ASN A 58 -20.73 0.77 13.60
N CYS A 59 -21.54 0.29 12.66
CA CYS A 59 -22.11 -1.05 12.65
C CYS A 59 -21.05 -2.15 12.45
N GLY A 60 -20.58 -2.80 13.51
CA GLY A 60 -19.54 -3.83 13.42
C GLY A 60 -18.12 -3.27 13.33
N ASN A 61 -17.90 -2.05 13.84
CA ASN A 61 -16.60 -1.39 13.92
C ASN A 61 -15.81 -1.37 12.60
N MET A 62 -16.49 -1.17 11.46
CA MET A 62 -15.94 -1.29 10.10
C MET A 62 -15.26 0.00 9.62
N ALA A 63 -13.94 -0.04 9.45
CA ALA A 63 -13.21 0.91 8.63
C ALA A 63 -13.48 0.66 7.13
N LEU A 64 -14.04 1.62 6.39
CA LEU A 64 -14.12 1.56 4.93
C LEU A 64 -13.17 2.59 4.31
N THR A 65 -12.50 2.22 3.22
CA THR A 65 -11.50 3.06 2.53
C THR A 65 -12.09 4.30 1.88
N ASN A 66 -13.41 4.32 1.66
CA ASN A 66 -14.19 5.43 1.11
C ASN A 66 -15.14 6.08 2.13
N ASP A 67 -15.07 5.72 3.42
CA ASP A 67 -15.85 6.40 4.47
C ASP A 67 -15.15 7.71 4.84
N LEU A 68 -15.73 8.83 4.39
CA LEU A 68 -15.25 10.17 4.69
C LEU A 68 -15.33 10.53 6.17
N GLY A 69 -16.31 10.02 6.92
CA GLY A 69 -16.41 10.29 8.36
C GLY A 69 -15.27 9.61 9.12
N TRP A 70 -15.04 8.34 8.80
CA TRP A 70 -13.98 7.53 9.41
C TRP A 70 -12.58 8.04 9.03
N SER A 71 -12.33 8.27 7.74
CA SER A 71 -11.03 8.78 7.27
C SER A 71 -10.74 10.19 7.79
N SER A 72 -11.74 11.08 7.87
CA SER A 72 -11.56 12.42 8.47
C SER A 72 -11.24 12.36 9.96
N ALA A 73 -11.89 11.46 10.72
CA ALA A 73 -11.60 11.27 12.14
C ALA A 73 -10.18 10.73 12.38
N VAL A 74 -9.74 9.72 11.60
CA VAL A 74 -8.35 9.23 11.63
C VAL A 74 -7.37 10.34 11.27
N HIS A 75 -7.64 11.09 10.19
CA HIS A 75 -6.79 12.21 9.77
C HIS A 75 -6.66 13.27 10.86
N HIS A 76 -7.77 13.70 11.45
CA HIS A 76 -7.79 14.74 12.48
C HIS A 76 -7.07 14.29 13.75
N ALA A 77 -7.35 13.08 14.24
CA ALA A 77 -6.70 12.53 15.42
C ALA A 77 -5.18 12.38 15.24
N VAL A 78 -4.72 11.87 14.09
CA VAL A 78 -3.29 11.62 13.84
C VAL A 78 -2.51 12.88 13.45
N ASN A 79 -3.09 13.76 12.63
CA ASN A 79 -2.35 14.89 12.04
C ASN A 79 -2.55 16.21 12.77
N ASN A 80 -3.71 16.44 13.40
CA ASN A 80 -4.02 17.71 14.06
C ASN A 80 -3.86 17.60 15.57
N LEU A 81 -4.30 16.49 16.16
CA LEU A 81 -4.26 16.26 17.61
C LEU A 81 -3.08 15.40 18.06
N GLN A 82 -2.46 14.67 17.12
CA GLN A 82 -1.28 13.84 17.35
C GLN A 82 -1.49 12.80 18.48
N VAL A 83 -2.64 12.12 18.47
CA VAL A 83 -2.98 11.09 19.47
C VAL A 83 -1.89 10.02 19.56
N ASN A 84 -1.57 9.60 20.79
CA ASN A 84 -0.53 8.60 21.05
C ASN A 84 -1.00 7.17 20.71
N HIS A 85 -2.32 6.92 20.73
CA HIS A 85 -2.89 5.59 20.58
C HIS A 85 -4.08 5.57 19.59
N ILE A 86 -4.16 4.52 18.79
CA ILE A 86 -5.33 4.17 17.98
C ILE A 86 -5.80 2.78 18.39
N ILE A 87 -7.07 2.64 18.77
CA ILE A 87 -7.64 1.39 19.27
C ILE A 87 -8.78 0.95 18.33
N VAL A 88 -8.57 -0.15 17.61
CA VAL A 88 -9.61 -0.84 16.83
C VAL A 88 -10.29 -1.87 17.73
N CYS A 89 -11.49 -1.57 18.21
CA CYS A 89 -12.19 -2.40 19.19
C CYS A 89 -13.43 -3.11 18.58
N GLY A 90 -13.31 -4.43 18.43
CA GLY A 90 -14.44 -5.34 18.21
C GLY A 90 -14.86 -6.04 19.51
N HIS A 91 -16.05 -6.65 19.51
CA HIS A 91 -16.60 -7.34 20.68
C HIS A 91 -17.15 -8.72 20.34
N HIS A 92 -16.91 -9.70 21.22
CA HIS A 92 -17.57 -11.00 21.12
C HIS A 92 -19.08 -10.85 21.33
N GLY A 93 -19.86 -11.63 20.60
CA GLY A 93 -21.33 -11.52 20.63
C GLY A 93 -21.90 -10.41 19.76
N CYS A 94 -21.08 -9.68 18.98
CA CYS A 94 -21.57 -8.76 17.95
C CYS A 94 -22.58 -9.43 17.03
N GLN A 95 -23.77 -8.83 16.90
CA GLN A 95 -24.85 -9.36 16.08
C GLN A 95 -24.65 -9.08 14.59
N LEU A 96 -23.77 -8.12 14.27
CA LEU A 96 -23.49 -7.62 12.93
C LEU A 96 -22.34 -8.37 12.25
N VAL A 97 -21.29 -8.73 13.01
CA VAL A 97 -20.12 -9.48 12.53
C VAL A 97 -20.37 -10.99 12.71
N LYS A 98 -21.46 -11.48 12.12
CA LYS A 98 -21.81 -12.91 12.09
C LYS A 98 -21.41 -13.54 10.76
N PRO A 99 -20.86 -14.75 10.75
CA PRO A 99 -20.73 -15.54 9.55
C PRO A 99 -22.08 -16.15 9.16
N ASP A 100 -22.49 -15.94 7.91
CA ASP A 100 -23.54 -16.69 7.23
C ASP A 100 -22.92 -17.45 6.04
N PRO A 101 -22.64 -18.76 6.16
CA PRO A 101 -21.96 -19.54 5.13
C PRO A 101 -22.79 -19.75 3.86
N VAL A 102 -24.06 -19.34 3.82
CA VAL A 102 -24.96 -19.52 2.67
C VAL A 102 -25.41 -18.17 2.08
N ALA A 103 -25.15 -17.05 2.76
CA ALA A 103 -25.46 -15.73 2.22
C ALA A 103 -24.61 -15.41 0.96
N PRO A 104 -25.23 -14.92 -0.12
CA PRO A 104 -24.48 -14.38 -1.25
C PRO A 104 -23.69 -13.12 -0.81
N ILE A 105 -22.64 -12.78 -1.55
CA ILE A 105 -21.92 -11.52 -1.37
C ILE A 105 -22.92 -10.37 -1.57
N SER A 106 -23.15 -9.57 -0.54
CA SER A 106 -24.11 -8.46 -0.61
C SER A 106 -23.61 -7.37 -1.55
N GLU A 107 -24.50 -6.83 -2.38
CA GLU A 107 -24.20 -5.65 -3.20
C GLU A 107 -23.99 -4.41 -2.33
N TYR A 108 -24.60 -4.34 -1.13
CA TYR A 108 -24.47 -3.23 -0.21
C TYR A 108 -23.04 -3.16 0.38
N PRO A 109 -22.27 -2.07 0.17
CA PRO A 109 -20.83 -2.03 0.46
C PRO A 109 -20.42 -2.45 1.88
N TRP A 110 -21.25 -2.12 2.87
CA TRP A 110 -21.02 -2.47 4.27
C TRP A 110 -21.02 -3.98 4.52
N GLN A 111 -22.09 -4.64 4.05
CA GLN A 111 -22.27 -6.08 4.17
C GLN A 111 -21.30 -6.83 3.25
N ARG A 112 -21.03 -6.28 2.06
CA ARG A 112 -20.04 -6.82 1.12
C ARG A 112 -18.71 -7.11 1.81
N LYS A 113 -18.22 -6.17 2.62
CA LYS A 113 -16.94 -6.33 3.33
C LYS A 113 -16.97 -7.47 4.36
N LEU A 114 -18.09 -7.66 5.07
CA LEU A 114 -18.28 -8.77 5.99
C LEU A 114 -18.36 -10.11 5.26
N SER A 115 -19.08 -10.18 4.13
CA SER A 115 -19.10 -11.35 3.25
C SER A 115 -17.70 -11.68 2.70
N SER A 116 -16.95 -10.67 2.22
CA SER A 116 -15.58 -10.86 1.72
C SER A 116 -14.61 -11.33 2.82
N LEU A 117 -14.74 -10.81 4.05
CA LEU A 117 -13.97 -11.28 5.21
C LEU A 117 -14.27 -12.75 5.51
N GLN A 118 -15.54 -13.15 5.42
CA GLN A 118 -15.92 -14.54 5.64
C GLN A 118 -15.34 -15.47 4.57
N VAL A 119 -15.40 -15.09 3.29
CA VAL A 119 -14.77 -15.84 2.18
C VAL A 119 -13.26 -15.95 2.40
N LEU A 120 -12.59 -14.86 2.76
CA LEU A 120 -11.15 -14.81 3.06
C LEU A 120 -10.74 -15.85 4.13
N HIS A 121 -11.57 -16.05 5.14
CA HIS A 121 -11.29 -16.94 6.26
C HIS A 121 -12.09 -18.25 6.23
N GLN A 122 -12.77 -18.59 5.14
CA GLN A 122 -13.69 -19.73 5.06
C GLN A 122 -13.05 -21.03 5.56
N HIS A 123 -11.86 -21.36 5.06
CA HIS A 123 -11.10 -22.54 5.49
C HIS A 123 -10.82 -22.56 7.00
N GLN A 124 -10.65 -21.42 7.67
CA GLN A 124 -10.49 -21.40 9.14
C GLN A 124 -11.82 -21.55 9.88
N LEU A 125 -12.92 -21.03 9.33
CA LEU A 125 -14.26 -21.11 9.90
C LEU A 125 -14.84 -22.52 9.84
N GLU A 126 -14.51 -23.30 8.80
CA GLU A 126 -14.98 -24.67 8.61
C GLU A 126 -14.66 -25.57 9.82
N PHE A 127 -13.50 -25.40 10.45
CA PHE A 127 -13.05 -26.18 11.62
C PHE A 127 -13.55 -25.67 12.99
N GLN A 128 -14.45 -24.68 13.04
CA GLN A 128 -14.97 -24.09 14.27
C GLN A 128 -16.46 -24.39 14.46
N ASP A 129 -16.93 -24.51 15.69
CA ASP A 129 -18.37 -24.46 16.03
C ASP A 129 -18.95 -23.04 15.89
N THR A 130 -20.27 -22.90 15.92
CA THR A 130 -20.97 -21.61 15.71
C THR A 130 -20.52 -20.49 16.64
N GLN A 131 -20.23 -20.76 17.92
CA GLN A 131 -19.77 -19.69 18.83
C GLN A 131 -18.34 -19.28 18.52
N ASN A 132 -17.47 -20.25 18.22
CA ASN A 132 -16.08 -20.00 17.85
C ASN A 132 -15.96 -19.36 16.46
N ARG A 133 -16.86 -19.65 15.50
CA ARG A 133 -16.98 -18.94 14.22
C ARG A 133 -17.26 -17.45 14.43
N ASN A 134 -18.21 -17.10 15.29
CA ASN A 134 -18.53 -15.69 15.57
C ASN A 134 -17.35 -14.97 16.24
N ARG A 135 -16.71 -15.59 17.24
CA ARG A 135 -15.50 -15.02 17.89
C ARG A 135 -14.36 -14.82 16.89
N TYR A 136 -14.13 -15.81 16.04
CA TYR A 136 -13.11 -15.75 14.99
C TYR A 136 -13.41 -14.61 14.00
N MET A 137 -14.66 -14.49 13.51
CA MET A 137 -15.05 -13.42 12.57
C MET A 137 -14.83 -12.03 13.17
N VAL A 138 -15.16 -11.81 14.45
CA VAL A 138 -14.87 -10.55 15.14
C VAL A 138 -13.37 -10.27 15.20
N GLN A 139 -12.55 -11.29 15.54
CA GLN A 139 -11.10 -11.16 15.64
C GLN A 139 -10.46 -10.90 14.27
N ALA A 140 -10.90 -11.61 13.23
CA ALA A 140 -10.49 -11.39 11.85
C ALA A 140 -10.89 -9.99 11.36
N ASN A 141 -12.09 -9.51 11.72
CA ASN A 141 -12.53 -8.16 11.38
C ASN A 141 -11.62 -7.09 11.99
N VAL A 142 -11.25 -7.23 13.27
CA VAL A 142 -10.29 -6.33 13.91
C VAL A 142 -8.92 -6.42 13.24
N VAL A 143 -8.38 -7.62 13.03
CA VAL A 143 -7.03 -7.81 12.45
C VAL A 143 -6.93 -7.33 11.01
N GLU A 144 -7.90 -7.64 10.14
CA GLU A 144 -7.89 -7.16 8.75
C GLU A 144 -8.08 -5.64 8.66
N GLN A 145 -8.78 -5.03 9.62
CA GLN A 145 -8.82 -3.58 9.73
C GLN A 145 -7.51 -3.00 10.26
N MET A 146 -6.87 -3.65 11.23
CA MET A 146 -5.51 -3.27 11.64
C MET A 146 -4.54 -3.39 10.47
N HIS A 147 -4.62 -4.42 9.61
CA HIS A 147 -3.85 -4.48 8.36
C HIS A 147 -4.18 -3.32 7.41
N LEU A 148 -5.44 -2.89 7.31
CA LEU A 148 -5.83 -1.68 6.57
C LEU A 148 -5.36 -0.37 7.22
N TYR A 149 -4.76 -0.41 8.42
CA TYR A 149 -4.05 0.71 9.04
C TYR A 149 -2.53 0.55 9.07
N ILE A 150 -2.02 -0.68 9.13
CA ILE A 150 -0.60 -1.08 9.22
C ILE A 150 0.02 -1.41 7.83
N SER A 151 -0.80 -1.47 6.78
CA SER A 151 -0.36 -1.40 5.38
C SER A 151 -0.34 0.04 4.82
N PRO A 152 -1.14 0.99 5.34
CA PRO A 152 -0.66 2.33 5.67
C PRO A 152 0.33 2.27 6.84
N PHE A 153 1.03 3.35 7.19
CA PHE A 153 2.25 3.29 8.00
C PHE A 153 3.41 2.49 7.39
N SER A 154 3.21 1.34 6.72
CA SER A 154 4.17 0.85 5.72
C SER A 154 4.08 1.63 4.41
N SER A 155 2.88 2.11 4.05
CA SER A 155 2.68 3.39 3.35
C SER A 155 2.28 4.47 4.37
N SER A 156 3.27 5.16 4.93
CA SER A 156 3.13 6.27 5.88
C SER A 156 1.91 7.17 5.66
N GLY A 157 1.28 7.63 6.75
CA GLY A 157 0.23 8.65 6.72
C GLY A 157 0.63 9.89 5.90
N PRO A 158 -0.35 10.74 5.50
CA PRO A 158 -0.19 11.70 4.40
C PRO A 158 1.06 12.59 4.53
N GLY A 159 2.07 12.27 3.70
CA GLY A 159 3.34 13.01 3.58
C GLY A 159 4.40 12.73 4.65
N LYS A 160 4.50 11.50 5.20
CA LYS A 160 5.43 11.17 6.31
C LYS A 160 6.56 10.18 6.07
N ASP A 161 6.56 9.34 5.04
CA ASP A 161 7.78 8.65 4.59
C ASP A 161 7.96 9.03 3.14
N ILE A 162 9.16 9.47 2.75
CA ILE A 162 9.45 9.68 1.33
C ILE A 162 10.77 9.02 0.92
N LEU A 163 11.79 8.95 1.77
CA LEU A 163 13.11 8.57 1.28
C LEU A 163 13.92 7.67 2.22
N ASN A 164 14.41 6.54 1.69
CA ASN A 164 15.29 5.67 2.46
C ASN A 164 16.74 6.22 2.49
N LEU A 165 17.22 6.59 3.67
CA LEU A 165 18.58 7.08 3.94
C LEU A 165 19.51 6.02 4.55
N LYS A 166 19.04 4.77 4.66
CA LYS A 166 19.86 3.66 5.18
C LYS A 166 20.99 3.30 4.21
N GLU A 167 22.20 3.14 4.74
CA GLU A 167 23.36 2.64 4.00
C GLU A 167 24.29 1.88 4.97
N PRO A 168 24.59 0.59 4.76
CA PRO A 168 24.02 -0.29 3.74
C PRO A 168 22.60 -0.78 4.10
N THR A 169 21.79 -0.96 3.07
CA THR A 169 20.52 -1.70 3.09
C THR A 169 20.76 -3.20 2.95
N LYS A 170 19.84 -4.01 3.48
CA LYS A 170 19.75 -5.45 3.26
C LYS A 170 18.45 -5.77 2.50
N VAL A 171 18.29 -7.00 2.04
CA VAL A 171 16.98 -7.50 1.60
C VAL A 171 16.07 -7.66 2.81
N TRP A 172 14.86 -7.13 2.71
CA TRP A 172 13.76 -7.37 3.64
C TRP A 172 12.76 -8.32 2.99
N HIS A 173 12.45 -9.43 3.68
CA HIS A 173 11.40 -10.35 3.27
C HIS A 173 10.09 -10.00 3.97
N ASP A 174 9.45 -8.91 3.54
CA ASP A 174 8.15 -8.41 4.01
C ASP A 174 6.95 -9.21 3.46
N LEU A 175 7.19 -10.45 3.03
CA LEU A 175 6.17 -11.36 2.52
C LEU A 175 5.29 -11.90 3.65
N GLY A 176 3.98 -12.05 3.36
CA GLY A 176 3.00 -12.44 4.37
C GLY A 176 3.30 -13.79 5.06
N PRO A 177 2.94 -13.99 6.34
CA PRO A 177 3.37 -15.16 7.13
C PRO A 177 2.97 -16.55 6.60
N SER A 178 2.00 -16.63 5.68
CA SER A 178 1.67 -17.86 4.95
C SER A 178 2.82 -18.35 4.06
N TRP A 179 3.62 -17.43 3.50
CA TRP A 179 4.72 -17.74 2.59
C TRP A 179 5.82 -18.56 3.26
N HIS A 180 6.09 -18.37 4.55
CA HIS A 180 7.06 -19.19 5.29
C HIS A 180 6.72 -20.70 5.28
N LYS A 181 5.45 -21.06 5.10
CA LYS A 181 4.99 -22.46 5.01
C LYS A 181 4.85 -22.93 3.57
N THR A 182 4.27 -22.10 2.71
CA THR A 182 3.96 -22.49 1.31
C THR A 182 5.19 -22.43 0.41
N PHE A 183 6.07 -21.44 0.60
CA PHE A 183 7.22 -21.15 -0.24
C PHE A 183 8.46 -20.79 0.59
N PRO A 184 8.94 -21.64 1.52
CA PRO A 184 10.03 -21.30 2.45
C PRO A 184 11.31 -20.80 1.76
N HIS A 185 11.61 -21.30 0.55
CA HIS A 185 12.77 -20.90 -0.25
C HIS A 185 12.81 -19.41 -0.61
N VAL A 186 11.70 -18.67 -0.57
CA VAL A 186 11.71 -17.24 -0.91
C VAL A 186 12.45 -16.38 0.12
N PHE A 187 12.64 -16.92 1.34
CA PHE A 187 13.37 -16.28 2.44
C PHE A 187 14.88 -16.57 2.39
N ASP A 188 15.31 -17.47 1.49
CA ASP A 188 16.73 -17.74 1.22
C ASP A 188 17.29 -16.82 0.12
N TYR A 189 16.43 -16.14 -0.65
CA TYR A 189 16.88 -15.21 -1.69
C TYR A 189 17.61 -14.01 -1.10
N GLN A 190 18.77 -13.70 -1.64
CA GLN A 190 19.41 -12.40 -1.46
C GLN A 190 19.38 -11.61 -2.77
N TYR A 191 19.80 -10.36 -2.71
CA TYR A 191 20.02 -9.53 -3.89
C TYR A 191 21.17 -8.57 -3.61
N ALA A 192 22.28 -8.72 -4.34
CA ALA A 192 23.42 -7.82 -4.24
C ALA A 192 23.05 -6.44 -4.82
N HIS A 193 23.18 -5.39 -4.00
CA HIS A 193 22.84 -4.03 -4.39
C HIS A 193 23.67 -3.00 -3.60
N LYS A 194 23.63 -1.74 -4.05
CA LYS A 194 24.23 -0.60 -3.35
C LYS A 194 23.13 0.36 -2.91
N SER A 195 23.23 0.89 -1.70
CA SER A 195 22.46 2.07 -1.24
C SER A 195 23.30 3.33 -1.44
N SER A 196 22.70 4.51 -1.29
CA SER A 196 23.46 5.75 -1.13
C SER A 196 22.67 6.77 -0.31
N ARG A 197 23.07 6.97 0.94
CA ARG A 197 22.57 8.04 1.82
C ARG A 197 22.87 9.42 1.24
N ALA A 198 24.00 9.59 0.57
CA ALA A 198 24.37 10.86 -0.09
C ALA A 198 23.42 11.21 -1.24
N LEU A 199 23.05 10.22 -2.08
CA LEU A 199 22.03 10.41 -3.11
C LEU A 199 20.65 10.65 -2.47
N GLY A 200 20.34 9.91 -1.41
CA GLY A 200 19.15 10.12 -0.60
C GLY A 200 19.02 11.56 -0.13
N GLN A 201 19.97 12.06 0.66
CA GLN A 201 19.92 13.43 1.19
C GLN A 201 19.72 14.48 0.07
N LYS A 202 20.40 14.33 -1.08
CA LYS A 202 20.23 15.22 -2.23
C LYS A 202 18.79 15.23 -2.78
N VAL A 203 18.14 14.06 -2.88
CA VAL A 203 16.74 13.96 -3.34
C VAL A 203 15.79 14.52 -2.27
N LEU A 204 16.03 14.26 -0.98
CA LEU A 204 15.24 14.79 0.13
C LEU A 204 15.26 16.32 0.16
N ASP A 205 16.46 16.92 0.12
CA ASP A 205 16.66 18.37 0.11
C ASP A 205 15.97 19.03 -1.09
N HIS A 206 16.01 18.39 -2.26
CA HIS A 206 15.33 18.87 -3.46
C HIS A 206 13.80 18.83 -3.33
N LEU A 207 13.23 17.73 -2.82
CA LEU A 207 11.79 17.63 -2.61
C LEU A 207 11.30 18.67 -1.60
N LEU A 208 12.02 18.87 -0.50
CA LEU A 208 11.75 19.94 0.47
C LEU A 208 11.80 21.33 -0.19
N ALA A 209 12.78 21.60 -1.06
CA ALA A 209 12.89 22.85 -1.81
C ALA A 209 11.74 23.07 -2.83
N GLN A 210 11.12 21.99 -3.35
CA GLN A 210 9.90 22.06 -4.16
C GLN A 210 8.61 22.17 -3.32
N GLY A 211 8.71 22.28 -1.98
CA GLY A 211 7.57 22.35 -1.08
C GLY A 211 6.88 21.01 -0.83
N ILE A 212 7.48 19.90 -1.24
CA ILE A 212 7.01 18.55 -0.92
C ILE A 212 7.37 18.23 0.52
N LYS A 213 6.37 17.87 1.34
CA LYS A 213 6.58 17.38 2.71
C LYS A 213 7.22 15.99 2.63
N ALA A 214 8.47 15.90 3.06
CA ALA A 214 9.31 14.71 2.96
C ALA A 214 10.17 14.55 4.21
N GLU A 215 10.45 13.30 4.60
CA GLU A 215 11.48 12.97 5.59
C GLU A 215 12.25 11.71 5.19
N GLY A 216 13.41 11.57 5.81
CA GLY A 216 14.32 10.44 5.62
C GLY A 216 14.07 9.35 6.65
N VAL A 217 13.91 8.12 6.18
CA VAL A 217 13.70 6.92 7.00
C VAL A 217 14.86 5.94 6.85
N GLU A 218 15.02 5.01 7.79
CA GLU A 218 16.00 3.92 7.67
C GLU A 218 15.31 2.55 7.60
N ARG A 219 15.10 2.04 6.38
CA ARG A 219 14.48 0.73 6.13
C ARG A 219 15.34 -0.17 5.25
N ASP A 220 15.07 -1.45 5.27
CA ASP A 220 15.68 -2.40 4.33
C ASP A 220 14.87 -2.50 3.03
N LEU A 221 15.46 -3.12 2.00
CA LEU A 221 14.91 -3.18 0.64
C LEU A 221 13.70 -4.11 0.61
N ASP A 222 12.50 -3.59 0.34
CA ASP A 222 11.24 -4.34 0.32
C ASP A 222 11.06 -5.17 -0.96
N HIS A 223 10.16 -6.18 -0.92
CA HIS A 223 9.93 -7.10 -2.04
C HIS A 223 9.41 -6.40 -3.31
N GLY A 224 8.74 -5.26 -3.17
CA GLY A 224 8.32 -4.41 -4.29
C GLY A 224 9.50 -3.82 -5.07
N VAL A 225 10.70 -3.80 -4.48
CA VAL A 225 11.92 -3.35 -5.15
C VAL A 225 12.90 -4.50 -5.43
N TRP A 226 13.26 -5.35 -4.45
CA TRP A 226 14.29 -6.37 -4.71
C TRP A 226 13.85 -7.48 -5.66
N VAL A 227 12.57 -7.88 -5.68
CA VAL A 227 12.09 -8.92 -6.61
C VAL A 227 12.14 -8.43 -8.07
N PRO A 228 11.56 -7.27 -8.44
CA PRO A 228 11.70 -6.74 -9.80
C PRO A 228 13.15 -6.48 -10.20
N PHE A 229 13.98 -5.95 -9.29
CA PHE A 229 15.39 -5.69 -9.61
C PHE A 229 16.19 -6.98 -9.84
N LYS A 230 15.95 -8.06 -9.06
CA LYS A 230 16.58 -9.37 -9.30
C LYS A 230 16.14 -10.01 -10.63
N LEU A 231 14.94 -9.69 -11.12
CA LEU A 231 14.44 -10.14 -12.43
C LEU A 231 14.97 -9.29 -13.61
N MET A 232 15.08 -7.97 -13.43
CA MET A 232 15.63 -7.06 -14.44
C MET A 232 17.16 -7.15 -14.56
N PHE A 233 17.83 -7.46 -13.45
CA PHE A 233 19.29 -7.47 -13.29
C PHE A 233 19.72 -8.70 -12.47
N PRO A 234 19.80 -9.89 -13.10
CA PRO A 234 20.11 -11.14 -12.42
C PRO A 234 21.56 -11.20 -11.91
N GLU A 235 21.76 -11.92 -10.81
CA GLU A 235 23.06 -12.11 -10.18
C GLU A 235 24.08 -12.77 -11.12
N GLY A 236 25.26 -12.14 -11.25
CA GLY A 236 26.36 -12.66 -12.06
C GLY A 236 26.42 -12.18 -13.51
N GLU A 237 25.40 -11.47 -14.03
CA GLU A 237 25.43 -10.91 -15.39
C GLU A 237 25.78 -9.42 -15.44
N ASP A 238 25.39 -8.61 -14.45
CA ASP A 238 25.91 -7.25 -14.23
C ASP A 238 25.85 -6.92 -12.73
N ASP A 239 26.99 -6.67 -12.08
CA ASP A 239 27.02 -6.03 -10.76
C ASP A 239 26.40 -4.63 -10.91
N LEU A 240 25.28 -4.35 -10.23
CA LEU A 240 24.62 -3.06 -10.29
C LEU A 240 25.49 -1.99 -9.59
N ASP A 241 26.40 -1.38 -10.35
CA ASP A 241 27.30 -0.33 -9.87
C ASP A 241 26.56 1.01 -9.59
N VAL A 242 25.27 1.07 -9.90
CA VAL A 242 24.38 2.20 -9.58
C VAL A 242 23.64 1.96 -8.25
N PRO A 243 23.62 2.95 -7.33
CA PRO A 243 22.82 2.85 -6.11
C PRO A 243 21.31 2.77 -6.37
N ILE A 244 20.64 1.94 -5.59
CA ILE A 244 19.18 1.88 -5.50
C ILE A 244 18.74 2.80 -4.36
N LEU A 245 17.75 3.66 -4.63
CA LEU A 245 17.13 4.54 -3.65
C LEU A 245 15.63 4.25 -3.62
N GLN A 246 15.13 3.76 -2.48
CA GLN A 246 13.70 3.58 -2.26
C GLN A 246 13.03 4.92 -1.98
N ILE A 247 11.95 5.18 -2.72
CA ILE A 247 11.05 6.31 -2.51
C ILE A 247 9.67 5.72 -2.14
N SER A 248 9.05 6.22 -1.08
CA SER A 248 7.68 5.79 -0.69
C SER A 248 6.61 6.52 -1.51
N THR A 249 5.43 5.91 -1.61
CA THR A 249 4.20 6.58 -2.06
C THR A 249 3.51 7.28 -0.89
N TYR A 250 2.67 8.29 -1.16
CA TYR A 250 1.82 8.88 -0.13
C TYR A 250 0.67 7.92 0.22
N ALA A 251 0.32 7.80 1.51
CA ALA A 251 -0.95 7.18 1.86
C ALA A 251 -2.14 7.99 1.33
N GLY A 252 -3.18 7.28 0.89
CA GLY A 252 -4.44 7.82 0.44
C GLY A 252 -4.67 7.65 -1.05
N ASN A 253 -5.74 8.29 -1.54
CA ASN A 253 -6.26 8.15 -2.90
C ASN A 253 -6.03 9.41 -3.76
N ASP A 254 -5.11 10.28 -3.35
CA ASP A 254 -4.69 11.46 -4.13
C ASP A 254 -3.65 11.05 -5.19
N LEU A 255 -4.16 10.60 -6.33
CA LEU A 255 -3.36 10.19 -7.49
C LEU A 255 -2.65 11.39 -8.15
N ASP A 256 -3.15 12.62 -7.97
CA ASP A 256 -2.57 13.83 -8.52
C ASP A 256 -1.35 14.30 -7.69
N ALA A 257 -1.38 14.14 -6.37
CA ALA A 257 -0.21 14.32 -5.52
C ALA A 257 0.96 13.41 -5.95
N HIS A 258 0.68 12.17 -6.37
CA HIS A 258 1.70 11.25 -6.89
C HIS A 258 2.30 11.74 -8.22
N ILE A 259 1.49 12.28 -9.13
CA ILE A 259 1.99 12.94 -10.35
C ILE A 259 2.92 14.09 -9.95
N LYS A 260 2.50 14.99 -9.06
CA LYS A 260 3.31 16.12 -8.58
C LYS A 260 4.65 15.71 -7.96
N LEU A 261 4.68 14.62 -7.19
CA LEU A 261 5.92 14.02 -6.69
C LEU A 261 6.83 13.56 -7.84
N GLY A 262 6.27 12.89 -8.85
CA GLY A 262 7.00 12.54 -10.08
C GLY A 262 7.60 13.75 -10.81
N GLN A 263 6.83 14.82 -10.95
CA GLN A 263 7.29 16.07 -11.58
C GLN A 263 8.44 16.72 -10.80
N ALA A 264 8.33 16.75 -9.46
CA ALA A 264 9.39 17.23 -8.58
C ALA A 264 10.66 16.36 -8.66
N LEU A 265 10.54 15.03 -8.78
CA LEU A 265 11.69 14.14 -8.98
C LEU A 265 12.37 14.36 -10.34
N SER A 266 11.59 14.65 -11.39
CA SER A 266 12.13 14.97 -12.73
C SER A 266 12.92 16.27 -12.75
N SER A 267 12.45 17.30 -12.03
CA SER A 267 13.09 18.62 -11.98
C SER A 267 14.46 18.65 -11.28
N LEU A 268 14.85 17.59 -10.57
CA LEU A 268 16.20 17.43 -10.00
C LEU A 268 17.29 17.31 -11.09
N TYR A 269 16.91 17.00 -12.33
CA TYR A 269 17.81 16.71 -13.45
C TYR A 269 17.53 17.52 -14.71
N SER A 270 16.67 18.54 -14.66
CA SER A 270 16.29 19.37 -15.82
C SER A 270 17.37 20.37 -16.28
N GLY A 271 18.55 20.36 -15.65
CA GLY A 271 19.76 20.95 -16.23
C GLY A 271 20.23 20.12 -17.43
N ALA A 272 20.05 20.65 -18.64
CA ALA A 272 20.23 19.98 -19.93
C ALA A 272 21.34 18.90 -19.95
N LEU A 273 20.93 17.63 -19.88
CA LEU A 273 21.83 16.50 -20.00
C LEU A 273 22.49 16.52 -21.40
N PRO A 274 23.82 16.31 -21.50
CA PRO A 274 24.45 16.15 -22.81
C PRO A 274 23.82 14.95 -23.54
N PRO A 275 23.61 15.04 -24.88
CA PRO A 275 22.96 13.99 -25.63
C PRO A 275 23.73 12.66 -25.50
N PRO A 276 23.05 11.50 -25.50
CA PRO A 276 23.68 10.22 -25.27
C PRO A 276 24.76 9.95 -26.33
N THR A 277 26.03 9.99 -25.91
CA THR A 277 27.17 9.63 -26.75
C THR A 277 27.19 8.12 -26.99
N LYS A 278 26.45 7.70 -28.02
CA LYS A 278 26.38 6.36 -28.63
C LYS A 278 26.19 5.16 -27.69
N LEU A 279 24.94 4.75 -27.60
CA LEU A 279 24.43 3.37 -27.54
C LEU A 279 25.39 2.23 -27.14
N TYR A 280 25.01 1.55 -26.06
CA TYR A 280 24.83 0.10 -25.97
C TYR A 280 25.33 -0.71 -27.19
N THR A 281 26.57 -1.18 -27.11
CA THR A 281 27.03 -2.34 -27.89
C THR A 281 27.54 -3.40 -26.91
N ASN A 282 26.81 -4.52 -26.85
CA ASN A 282 27.10 -5.75 -26.10
C ASN A 282 27.24 -5.63 -24.56
N HIS A 283 26.16 -5.97 -23.84
CA HIS A 283 26.13 -6.54 -22.47
C HIS A 283 27.16 -6.02 -21.45
N ARG A 284 27.43 -4.71 -21.44
CA ARG A 284 28.14 -4.01 -20.37
C ARG A 284 27.58 -2.61 -20.24
N LEU A 285 27.19 -2.23 -19.03
CA LEU A 285 26.88 -0.86 -18.65
C LEU A 285 28.17 0.00 -18.64
N THR A 286 28.67 0.36 -19.81
CA THR A 286 29.89 1.15 -19.96
C THR A 286 29.67 2.60 -19.54
N LYS A 287 30.05 2.91 -18.28
CA LYS A 287 30.08 4.25 -17.67
C LYS A 287 28.88 5.13 -18.03
N ILE A 288 27.78 4.92 -17.31
CA ILE A 288 26.73 5.94 -17.20
C ILE A 288 27.39 7.24 -16.72
N SER A 289 27.26 8.29 -17.51
CA SER A 289 27.76 9.63 -17.16
C SER A 289 27.14 10.09 -15.84
N GLU A 290 27.95 10.69 -14.98
CA GLU A 290 27.52 11.27 -13.69
C GLU A 290 26.23 12.08 -13.85
N GLY A 291 25.22 11.80 -13.01
CA GLY A 291 24.00 12.60 -12.92
C GLY A 291 22.76 12.12 -13.69
N ARG A 292 22.70 10.88 -14.19
CA ARG A 292 21.42 10.29 -14.70
C ARG A 292 20.76 9.38 -13.66
N ILE A 293 19.52 9.71 -13.26
CA ILE A 293 18.64 8.79 -12.51
C ILE A 293 17.69 8.08 -13.47
N LEU A 294 17.45 6.79 -13.23
CA LEU A 294 16.34 6.02 -13.78
C LEU A 294 15.25 5.89 -12.70
N LEU A 295 14.05 6.42 -12.97
CA LEU A 295 12.90 6.26 -12.10
C LEU A 295 12.11 5.01 -12.52
N ILE A 296 11.90 4.09 -11.58
CA ILE A 296 11.16 2.84 -11.78
C ILE A 296 10.00 2.82 -10.77
N GLY A 297 8.77 2.89 -11.27
CA GLY A 297 7.59 2.57 -10.47
C GLY A 297 7.29 1.08 -10.60
N SER A 298 7.47 0.31 -9.53
CA SER A 298 7.01 -1.08 -9.49
C SER A 298 5.72 -1.19 -8.70
N GLY A 299 4.77 -1.95 -9.23
CA GLY A 299 3.40 -2.03 -8.76
C GLY A 299 2.57 -2.86 -9.73
N MET A 300 1.25 -2.70 -9.71
CA MET A 300 0.34 -3.37 -10.64
C MET A 300 -0.81 -2.44 -11.02
N LEU A 301 -1.20 -2.48 -12.30
CA LEU A 301 -2.31 -1.69 -12.86
C LEU A 301 -3.70 -2.25 -12.50
N CYS A 302 -3.75 -3.46 -11.96
CA CYS A 302 -4.91 -4.09 -11.34
C CYS A 302 -4.35 -5.08 -10.31
N HIS A 303 -4.84 -5.03 -9.07
CA HIS A 303 -4.39 -5.92 -8.00
C HIS A 303 -5.52 -6.18 -6.99
N ASN A 304 -6.21 -7.29 -7.20
CA ASN A 304 -7.28 -7.80 -6.36
C ASN A 304 -7.05 -9.29 -6.05
N LEU A 305 -6.32 -9.56 -4.97
CA LEU A 305 -6.11 -10.92 -4.44
C LEU A 305 -7.38 -11.61 -3.94
N ARG A 306 -8.54 -10.93 -3.87
CA ARG A 306 -9.84 -11.57 -3.56
C ARG A 306 -10.32 -12.38 -4.76
N ALA A 307 -10.30 -11.79 -5.96
CA ALA A 307 -10.64 -12.49 -7.19
C ALA A 307 -9.77 -13.74 -7.38
N THR A 308 -8.45 -13.66 -7.10
CA THR A 308 -7.55 -14.81 -7.17
C THR A 308 -7.93 -15.95 -6.20
N ARG A 309 -8.65 -15.67 -5.10
CA ARG A 309 -9.09 -16.65 -4.09
C ARG A 309 -10.47 -17.26 -4.39
N GLU A 310 -11.29 -16.60 -5.19
CA GLU A 310 -12.66 -17.03 -5.51
C GLU A 310 -12.72 -18.11 -6.61
N ALA A 311 -11.57 -18.59 -7.10
CA ALA A 311 -11.43 -19.62 -8.14
C ALA A 311 -12.16 -19.33 -9.48
N THR A 312 -12.59 -18.08 -9.68
CA THR A 312 -13.02 -17.57 -10.98
C THR A 312 -11.86 -17.59 -11.98
N THR A 313 -12.13 -17.81 -13.26
CA THR A 313 -11.14 -17.64 -14.34
C THR A 313 -11.24 -16.27 -15.02
N ASP A 314 -12.11 -15.38 -14.52
CA ASP A 314 -12.36 -14.10 -15.16
C ASP A 314 -11.18 -13.13 -15.01
N THR A 315 -10.82 -12.52 -16.14
CA THR A 315 -9.80 -11.49 -16.28
C THR A 315 -10.36 -10.21 -16.92
N SER A 316 -11.69 -10.14 -17.13
CA SER A 316 -12.39 -9.04 -17.79
C SER A 316 -12.06 -7.68 -17.20
N ILE A 317 -12.10 -7.54 -15.87
CA ILE A 317 -11.78 -6.31 -15.14
C ILE A 317 -10.33 -5.89 -15.37
N ALA A 318 -9.37 -6.80 -15.20
CA ALA A 318 -7.95 -6.52 -15.43
C ALA A 318 -7.68 -6.08 -16.88
N LYS A 319 -8.25 -6.79 -17.87
CA LYS A 319 -8.18 -6.44 -19.29
C LYS A 319 -8.86 -5.09 -19.59
N ALA A 320 -9.97 -4.76 -18.92
CA ALA A 320 -10.70 -3.52 -19.11
C ALA A 320 -9.94 -2.29 -18.56
N ILE A 321 -9.22 -2.45 -17.44
CA ILE A 321 -8.31 -1.42 -16.94
C ILE A 321 -7.05 -1.31 -17.82
N GLU A 322 -6.44 -2.43 -18.25
CA GLU A 322 -5.31 -2.42 -19.20
C GLU A 322 -5.65 -1.70 -20.50
N ALA A 323 -6.82 -1.98 -21.08
CA ALA A 323 -7.30 -1.32 -22.30
C ALA A 323 -7.50 0.19 -22.10
N ALA A 324 -7.96 0.62 -20.93
CA ALA A 324 -8.18 2.02 -20.60
C ALA A 324 -6.86 2.77 -20.36
N ALA A 325 -5.89 2.17 -19.66
CA ALA A 325 -4.53 2.71 -19.50
C ALA A 325 -3.79 2.77 -20.85
N THR A 326 -3.90 1.72 -21.67
CA THR A 326 -3.33 1.69 -23.03
C THR A 326 -3.93 2.76 -23.94
N LYS A 327 -5.20 3.14 -23.72
CA LYS A 327 -5.82 4.29 -24.37
C LYS A 327 -5.25 5.62 -23.83
N ALA A 328 -5.13 5.76 -22.50
CA ALA A 328 -4.57 6.97 -21.88
C ALA A 328 -3.11 7.24 -22.31
N LEU A 329 -2.29 6.20 -22.48
CA LEU A 329 -0.91 6.32 -22.99
C LEU A 329 -0.82 6.85 -24.44
N LYS A 330 -1.88 6.70 -25.23
CA LYS A 330 -1.96 7.19 -26.62
C LYS A 330 -2.37 8.67 -26.71
N ALA A 331 -2.50 9.36 -25.58
CA ALA A 331 -2.83 10.79 -25.59
C ALA A 331 -1.73 11.61 -26.29
N PRO A 332 -2.09 12.61 -27.11
CA PRO A 332 -1.13 13.49 -27.81
C PRO A 332 -0.13 14.23 -26.91
N THR A 333 -0.55 14.59 -25.69
CA THR A 333 0.26 15.36 -24.74
C THR A 333 0.37 14.66 -23.38
N ALA A 334 1.43 14.98 -22.63
CA ALA A 334 1.60 14.46 -21.27
C ALA A 334 0.49 14.93 -20.32
N GLU A 335 -0.06 16.12 -20.52
CA GLU A 335 -1.18 16.63 -19.72
C GLU A 335 -2.48 15.87 -20.02
N GLU A 336 -2.82 15.66 -21.30
CA GLU A 336 -3.97 14.83 -21.68
C GLU A 336 -3.82 13.36 -21.24
N ARG A 337 -2.60 12.81 -21.27
CA ARG A 337 -2.27 11.48 -20.74
C ARG A 337 -2.61 11.43 -19.25
N ASN A 338 -2.10 12.38 -18.49
CA ASN A 338 -2.27 12.45 -17.04
C ASN A 338 -3.75 12.63 -16.66
N VAL A 339 -4.49 13.51 -17.35
CA VAL A 339 -5.94 13.67 -17.18
C VAL A 339 -6.70 12.37 -17.47
N GLN A 340 -6.34 11.64 -18.53
CA GLN A 340 -6.97 10.35 -18.87
C GLN A 340 -6.65 9.25 -17.85
N PHE A 341 -5.44 9.23 -17.27
CA PHE A 341 -5.09 8.32 -16.19
C PHE A 341 -5.82 8.64 -14.88
N LEU A 342 -5.91 9.92 -14.50
CA LEU A 342 -6.68 10.35 -13.31
C LEU A 342 -8.19 10.03 -13.47
N ALA A 343 -8.71 10.05 -14.69
CA ALA A 343 -10.10 9.66 -14.96
C ALA A 343 -10.38 8.16 -14.73
N LEU A 344 -9.36 7.27 -14.68
CA LEU A 344 -9.57 5.85 -14.43
C LEU A 344 -10.14 5.56 -13.04
N GLN A 345 -9.79 6.37 -12.03
CA GLN A 345 -10.30 6.28 -10.65
C GLN A 345 -11.83 6.43 -10.57
N LYS A 346 -12.45 7.06 -11.58
CA LYS A 346 -13.90 7.32 -11.63
C LYS A 346 -14.68 6.21 -12.34
N ARG A 347 -14.04 5.13 -12.77
CA ARG A 347 -14.71 4.00 -13.41
C ARG A 347 -15.48 3.16 -12.38
N ALA A 348 -16.60 2.58 -12.80
CA ALA A 348 -17.42 1.73 -11.93
C ALA A 348 -16.67 0.46 -11.46
N ASP A 349 -15.76 -0.08 -12.28
CA ASP A 349 -14.95 -1.27 -11.99
C ASP A 349 -13.62 -0.96 -11.29
N TRP A 350 -13.34 0.31 -10.95
CA TRP A 350 -12.08 0.69 -10.33
C TRP A 350 -11.87 0.03 -8.96
N ILE A 351 -12.91 -0.05 -8.12
CA ILE A 351 -12.85 -0.66 -6.78
C ILE A 351 -12.68 -2.19 -6.83
N ASP A 352 -13.11 -2.83 -7.92
CA ASP A 352 -12.96 -4.27 -8.11
C ASP A 352 -11.60 -4.62 -8.76
N ALA A 353 -10.94 -3.66 -9.41
CA ALA A 353 -9.53 -3.74 -9.81
C ALA A 353 -8.55 -3.34 -8.68
N HIS A 354 -8.96 -2.41 -7.81
CA HIS A 354 -8.19 -1.81 -6.73
C HIS A 354 -9.02 -1.78 -5.44
N PRO A 355 -9.09 -2.90 -4.68
CA PRO A 355 -9.74 -2.91 -3.37
C PRO A 355 -9.13 -1.89 -2.40
N THR A 356 -7.85 -1.59 -2.64
CA THR A 356 -6.99 -0.55 -2.09
C THR A 356 -6.05 -0.10 -3.24
N GLU A 357 -5.59 1.15 -3.25
CA GLU A 357 -4.94 1.77 -4.43
C GLU A 357 -3.40 1.70 -4.42
N GLU A 358 -2.77 1.27 -3.33
CA GLU A 358 -1.31 1.31 -3.10
C GLU A 358 -0.48 0.74 -4.25
N HIS A 359 -0.93 -0.36 -4.87
CA HIS A 359 -0.20 -1.01 -5.95
C HIS A 359 -0.24 -0.23 -7.28
N VAL A 360 -1.20 0.69 -7.47
CA VAL A 360 -1.26 1.55 -8.66
C VAL A 360 -0.65 2.94 -8.42
N LEU A 361 -0.41 3.36 -7.17
CA LEU A 361 0.23 4.66 -6.88
C LEU A 361 1.61 4.87 -7.55
N PRO A 362 2.53 3.87 -7.66
CA PRO A 362 3.82 4.03 -8.32
C PRO A 362 3.72 4.41 -9.80
N LEU A 363 2.65 3.99 -10.48
CA LEU A 363 2.35 4.39 -11.86
C LEU A 363 2.21 5.91 -11.97
N TYR A 364 1.39 6.52 -11.11
CA TYR A 364 1.13 7.96 -11.14
C TYR A 364 2.39 8.79 -10.87
N MET A 365 3.30 8.30 -10.02
CA MET A 365 4.64 8.89 -9.87
C MET A 365 5.45 8.84 -11.18
N THR A 366 5.46 7.71 -11.89
CA THR A 366 6.17 7.64 -13.19
C THR A 366 5.54 8.49 -14.30
N LEU A 367 4.22 8.72 -14.26
CA LEU A 367 3.52 9.59 -15.22
C LEU A 367 3.93 11.07 -15.07
N GLY A 368 4.15 11.53 -13.83
CA GLY A 368 4.71 12.85 -13.54
C GLY A 368 6.20 12.95 -13.89
N ALA A 369 6.97 11.90 -13.60
CA ALA A 369 8.40 11.85 -13.94
C ALA A 369 8.65 11.98 -15.45
N GLY A 370 7.86 11.26 -16.27
CA GLY A 370 7.93 11.31 -17.72
C GLY A 370 7.05 12.39 -18.36
N GLN A 371 6.81 13.53 -17.70
CA GLN A 371 6.04 14.64 -18.28
C GLN A 371 6.71 15.22 -19.54
N ASP A 372 8.05 15.33 -19.53
CA ASP A 372 8.86 15.97 -20.58
C ASP A 372 9.36 14.95 -21.62
N LEU A 373 8.90 13.70 -21.56
CA LEU A 373 9.37 12.60 -22.40
C LEU A 373 8.40 12.27 -23.52
N GLU A 374 8.87 12.41 -24.76
CA GLU A 374 8.11 12.05 -25.96
C GLU A 374 8.11 10.54 -26.25
N GLY A 375 6.94 10.04 -26.65
CA GLY A 375 6.73 8.63 -26.98
C GLY A 375 6.68 7.70 -25.77
N TYR A 376 6.34 6.44 -26.02
CA TYR A 376 6.29 5.39 -25.01
C TYR A 376 6.56 4.02 -25.67
N LYS A 377 6.89 3.02 -24.84
CA LYS A 377 6.97 1.61 -25.24
C LYS A 377 6.24 0.74 -24.23
N VAL A 378 5.42 -0.19 -24.70
CA VAL A 378 4.79 -1.26 -23.90
C VAL A 378 5.53 -2.57 -24.16
N TRP A 379 5.63 -3.44 -23.16
CA TRP A 379 6.22 -4.78 -23.27
C TRP A 379 5.26 -5.91 -22.91
N ASN A 380 4.41 -5.71 -21.89
CA ASN A 380 3.55 -6.74 -21.31
C ASN A 380 2.09 -6.32 -21.40
N ASP A 381 1.53 -6.18 -22.60
CA ASP A 381 0.09 -6.03 -22.78
C ASP A 381 -0.64 -7.39 -22.83
N ASP A 382 -1.90 -7.40 -22.39
CA ASP A 382 -2.76 -8.57 -22.24
C ASP A 382 -2.15 -9.66 -21.32
N LYS A 383 -1.30 -9.25 -20.37
CA LYS A 383 -0.68 -10.12 -19.35
C LYS A 383 -1.46 -10.04 -18.05
N CYS A 384 -2.72 -10.42 -18.12
CA CYS A 384 -3.61 -10.54 -16.97
C CYS A 384 -3.61 -11.97 -16.41
N ILE A 385 -3.66 -12.10 -15.08
CA ILE A 385 -4.21 -13.26 -14.38
C ILE A 385 -5.42 -12.83 -13.56
N ILE A 386 -6.05 -13.76 -12.84
CA ILE A 386 -7.28 -13.50 -12.09
C ILE A 386 -7.03 -12.43 -11.02
N GLY A 387 -7.64 -11.26 -11.23
CA GLY A 387 -7.49 -10.09 -10.36
C GLY A 387 -6.15 -9.36 -10.46
N GLN A 388 -5.22 -9.70 -11.38
CA GLN A 388 -3.92 -9.01 -11.47
C GLN A 388 -3.53 -8.70 -12.91
N SER A 389 -2.86 -7.56 -13.10
CA SER A 389 -2.29 -7.13 -14.37
C SER A 389 -0.77 -6.94 -14.25
N TYR A 390 -0.02 -7.57 -15.15
CA TYR A 390 1.43 -7.39 -15.29
C TYR A 390 1.82 -6.33 -16.32
N TYR A 391 0.93 -5.35 -16.54
CA TYR A 391 1.12 -4.28 -17.52
C TYR A 391 2.42 -3.52 -17.29
N SER A 392 3.28 -3.47 -18.31
CA SER A 392 4.62 -2.88 -18.22
C SER A 392 4.89 -1.95 -19.41
N PHE A 393 5.22 -0.69 -19.13
CA PHE A 393 5.57 0.30 -20.14
C PHE A 393 6.65 1.27 -19.65
N ARG A 394 7.20 2.07 -20.56
CA ARG A 394 8.14 3.17 -20.27
C ARG A 394 7.78 4.40 -21.11
N LEU A 395 7.89 5.58 -20.52
CA LEU A 395 7.82 6.88 -21.21
C LEU A 395 9.19 7.26 -21.78
N GLY A 396 9.21 7.96 -22.92
CA GLY A 396 10.44 8.29 -23.65
C GLY A 396 10.87 7.22 -24.65
N ALA A 397 11.38 7.63 -25.80
CA ALA A 397 11.98 6.76 -26.82
C ALA A 397 13.35 6.19 -26.38
N ILE A 398 13.80 5.09 -27.03
CA ILE A 398 15.25 4.79 -27.10
C ILE A 398 15.73 5.44 -28.40
N ALA A 399 16.79 6.25 -28.31
CA ALA A 399 17.54 6.74 -29.47
C ALA A 399 18.54 5.68 -29.94
#